data_AF-A0A529FRJ4-F1
#
_entry.id   AF-A0A529FRJ4-F1
#
_cell.length_a   1.000
_cell.length_b   1.000
_cell.length_c   1.000
_cell.angle_alpha   90.00
_cell.angle_beta   90.00
_cell.angle_gamma   90.00
#
_symmetry.space_group_name_H-M   'P 1'
#
loop_
_entity.id
_entity.type
_entity.pdbx_description
1 polymer ?
#
loop_
_entity_poly.entity_id
_entity_poly.type
_entity_poly.pdbx_seq_one_letter_code
_entity_poly.pdbx_strand_id
1 'polypeptide(L)'
;DYPSVRSATDSLFKRGGLQPHIRFQSPSFAMVRGLVAQGLGYSIVPQAPQARTAPDGKEILAIPLDEDFPEGAVVAITPRGNGRSEWVGQFLAKCRGSFGHAANGE
;
A
#
# COMPACT_ATOMS: atom_id res chain seq x y z
N ASP A 1 7.74 -3.87 -13.78
CA ASP A 1 6.74 -4.20 -12.74
C ASP A 1 6.97 -3.38 -11.49
N TYR A 2 5.87 -2.90 -10.89
CA TYR A 2 5.91 -2.21 -9.61
C TYR A 2 5.86 -3.24 -8.47
N PRO A 3 6.62 -3.10 -7.38
CA PRO A 3 6.58 -4.09 -6.30
C PRO A 3 5.16 -4.20 -5.72
N SER A 4 4.64 -5.42 -5.71
CA SER A 4 3.52 -5.77 -4.82
C SER A 4 3.90 -5.50 -3.37
N VAL A 5 2.92 -5.29 -2.49
CA VAL A 5 3.16 -5.16 -1.04
C VAL A 5 3.98 -6.34 -0.51
N ARG A 6 3.72 -7.57 -1.01
CA ARG A 6 4.50 -8.76 -0.65
C ARG A 6 5.98 -8.62 -0.98
N SER A 7 6.32 -8.23 -2.21
CA SER A 7 7.71 -8.07 -2.64
C SER A 7 8.39 -6.87 -1.98
N ALA A 8 7.64 -5.81 -1.66
CA ALA A 8 8.15 -4.68 -0.90
C ALA A 8 8.50 -5.09 0.53
N THR A 9 7.62 -5.85 1.21
CA THR A 9 7.91 -6.42 2.53
C THR A 9 9.13 -7.34 2.49
N ASP A 10 9.23 -8.27 1.53
CA ASP A 10 10.41 -9.14 1.40
C ASP A 10 11.70 -8.33 1.20
N SER A 11 11.65 -7.26 0.41
CA SER A 11 12.80 -6.36 0.20
C SER A 11 13.17 -5.60 1.47
N LEU A 12 12.19 -5.12 2.25
CA LEU A 12 12.42 -4.45 3.53
C LEU A 12 13.18 -5.37 4.50
N PHE A 13 12.69 -6.61 4.70
CA PHE A 13 13.34 -7.56 5.60
C PHE A 13 14.76 -7.91 5.12
N LYS A 14 14.94 -8.13 3.81
CA LYS A 14 16.26 -8.40 3.22
C LYS A 14 17.27 -7.28 3.45
N ARG A 15 16.85 -6.00 3.39
CA ARG A 15 17.72 -4.86 3.70
C ARG A 15 18.23 -4.90 5.14
N GLY A 16 17.42 -5.39 6.07
CA GLY A 16 17.82 -5.63 7.47
C GLY A 16 18.55 -6.95 7.72
N GLY A 17 18.87 -7.75 6.69
CA GLY A 17 19.47 -9.07 6.85
C GLY A 17 18.52 -10.12 7.44
N LEU A 18 17.21 -9.89 7.38
CA LEU A 18 16.17 -10.74 7.95
C LEU A 18 15.37 -11.46 6.85
N GLN A 19 14.63 -12.49 7.24
CA GLN A 19 13.63 -13.15 6.39
C GLN A 19 12.25 -13.10 7.07
N PRO A 20 11.20 -12.65 6.38
CA PRO A 20 9.87 -12.57 6.97
C PRO A 20 9.24 -13.95 7.08
N HIS A 21 8.71 -14.30 8.26
CA HIS A 21 7.92 -15.52 8.44
C HIS A 21 6.44 -15.24 8.12
N ILE A 22 6.02 -15.56 6.91
CA ILE A 22 4.65 -15.31 6.44
C ILE A 22 3.71 -16.45 6.87
N ARG A 23 2.95 -16.23 7.95
CA ARG A 23 1.92 -17.18 8.41
C ARG A 23 0.63 -17.15 7.60
N PHE A 24 0.28 -16.01 7.02
CA PHE A 24 -0.95 -15.84 6.23
C PHE A 24 -0.79 -14.74 5.19
N GLN A 25 -1.51 -14.87 4.07
CA GLN A 25 -1.58 -13.85 3.01
C GLN A 25 -3.03 -13.75 2.51
N SER A 26 -3.55 -12.53 2.36
CA SER A 26 -4.85 -12.28 1.74
C SER A 26 -4.84 -10.96 0.98
N PRO A 27 -5.54 -10.87 -0.16
CA PRO A 27 -5.75 -9.60 -0.86
C PRO A 27 -6.74 -8.68 -0.14
N SER A 28 -7.52 -9.19 0.84
CA SER A 28 -8.50 -8.39 1.58
C SER A 28 -7.85 -7.70 2.77
N PHE A 29 -7.79 -6.37 2.70
CA PHE A 29 -7.27 -5.57 3.81
C PHE A 29 -8.10 -5.72 5.10
N ALA A 30 -9.42 -5.90 4.97
CA ALA A 30 -10.31 -6.15 6.11
C ALA A 30 -9.98 -7.47 6.82
N MET A 31 -9.67 -8.52 6.05
CA MET A 31 -9.28 -9.81 6.60
C MET A 31 -7.95 -9.73 7.34
N VAL A 32 -6.94 -9.08 6.74
CA VAL A 32 -5.63 -8.89 7.38
C VAL A 32 -5.76 -8.13 8.69
N ARG A 33 -6.54 -7.03 8.72
CA ARG A 33 -6.81 -6.30 9.98
C ARG A 33 -7.47 -7.19 11.04
N GLY A 34 -8.45 -8.00 10.65
CA GLY A 34 -9.08 -8.96 11.57
C GLY A 34 -8.07 -9.93 12.19
N LEU A 35 -7.18 -10.50 11.39
CA LEU A 35 -6.15 -11.43 11.90
C LEU A 35 -5.18 -10.75 12.86
N VAL A 36 -4.76 -9.51 12.57
CA VAL A 36 -3.91 -8.72 13.47
C VAL A 36 -4.64 -8.39 14.77
N ALA A 37 -5.91 -7.95 14.69
CA ALA A 37 -6.72 -7.64 15.87
C ALA A 37 -7.03 -8.86 16.75
N GLN A 38 -6.98 -10.06 16.18
CA GLN A 38 -7.09 -11.33 16.90
C GLN A 38 -5.76 -11.82 17.48
N GLY A 39 -4.67 -11.07 17.34
CA GLY A 39 -3.36 -11.42 17.91
C GLY A 39 -2.59 -12.50 17.15
N LEU A 40 -2.97 -12.80 15.90
CA LEU A 40 -2.32 -13.85 15.10
C LEU A 40 -1.01 -13.40 14.45
N GLY A 41 -0.64 -12.13 14.60
CA GLY A 41 0.61 -11.55 14.13
C GLY A 41 0.50 -10.05 13.90
N TYR A 42 1.40 -9.52 13.08
CA TYR A 42 1.39 -8.13 12.60
C TYR A 42 1.38 -8.11 11.07
N SER A 43 1.14 -6.93 10.49
CA SER A 43 1.23 -6.70 9.05
C SER A 43 1.97 -5.39 8.81
N ILE A 44 2.80 -5.35 7.77
CA ILE A 44 3.42 -4.12 7.29
C ILE A 44 2.60 -3.62 6.11
N VAL A 45 2.28 -2.33 6.11
CA VAL A 45 1.45 -1.68 5.11
C VAL A 45 2.12 -0.40 4.62
N PRO A 46 2.00 -0.03 3.33
CA PRO A 46 2.66 1.16 2.80
C PRO A 46 2.11 2.47 3.36
N GLN A 47 0.89 2.45 3.92
CA GLN A 47 0.18 3.63 4.41
C GLN A 47 -0.55 3.29 5.70
N ALA A 48 -0.63 4.25 6.62
CA ALA A 48 -1.39 4.08 7.84
C ALA A 48 -2.86 3.73 7.51
N PRO A 49 -3.46 2.73 8.18
CA PRO A 49 -4.84 2.36 7.94
C PRO A 49 -5.77 3.51 8.30
N GLN A 50 -6.68 3.86 7.39
CA GLN A 50 -7.74 4.86 7.66
C GLN A 50 -8.63 4.44 8.83
N ALA A 51 -8.89 3.14 8.98
CA ALA A 51 -9.64 2.56 10.08
C ALA A 51 -8.73 1.69 10.95
N ARG A 52 -8.62 2.03 12.23
CA ARG A 52 -7.89 1.28 13.26
C ARG A 52 -8.75 0.22 13.95
N THR A 53 -9.91 -0.07 13.39
CA THR A 53 -10.84 -1.06 13.91
C THR A 53 -10.99 -2.19 12.89
N ALA A 54 -10.90 -3.42 13.35
CA ALA A 54 -11.22 -4.61 12.58
C ALA A 54 -12.75 -4.75 12.41
N PRO A 55 -13.22 -5.56 11.44
CA PRO A 55 -14.66 -5.73 11.20
C PRO A 55 -15.47 -6.22 12.41
N ASP A 56 -14.82 -6.89 13.36
CA ASP A 56 -15.41 -7.39 14.61
C ASP A 56 -15.38 -6.38 15.76
N GLY A 57 -14.94 -5.14 15.51
CA GLY A 57 -14.87 -4.07 16.49
C GLY A 57 -13.57 -4.03 17.30
N LYS A 58 -12.66 -5.00 17.15
CA LYS A 58 -11.37 -4.97 17.86
C LYS A 58 -10.43 -3.92 17.26
N GLU A 59 -9.63 -3.29 18.12
CA GLU A 59 -8.70 -2.25 17.69
C GLU A 59 -7.34 -2.82 17.27
N ILE A 60 -6.68 -2.12 16.36
CA ILE A 60 -5.29 -2.33 15.98
C ILE A 60 -4.49 -1.05 16.20
N LEU A 61 -3.20 -1.20 16.50
CA LEU A 61 -2.27 -0.08 16.56
C LEU A 61 -1.56 0.08 15.22
N ALA A 62 -1.45 1.32 14.75
CA ALA A 62 -0.63 1.68 13.61
C ALA A 62 0.67 2.31 14.13
N ILE A 63 1.78 1.59 13.95
CA ILE A 63 3.10 2.01 14.41
C ILE A 63 3.90 2.43 13.18
N PRO A 64 4.35 3.69 13.08
CA PRO A 64 5.27 4.11 12.02
C PRO A 64 6.56 3.30 12.06
N LEU A 65 7.12 3.01 10.88
CA LEU A 65 8.45 2.43 10.76
C LEU A 65 9.46 3.56 10.59
N ASP A 66 10.63 3.41 11.18
CA ASP A 66 11.76 4.32 10.97
C ASP A 66 12.43 4.07 9.61
N GLU A 67 12.29 2.85 9.08
CA GLU A 67 12.83 2.46 7.78
C GLU A 67 11.91 2.84 6.62
N ASP A 68 12.54 3.29 5.52
CA ASP A 68 11.85 3.52 4.27
C ASP A 68 11.25 2.22 3.71
N PHE A 69 9.92 2.17 3.68
CA PHE A 69 9.19 1.13 2.97
C PHE A 69 9.34 1.36 1.47
N PRO A 70 9.61 0.33 0.64
CA PRO A 70 9.63 0.50 -0.81
C PRO A 70 8.29 1.09 -1.28
N GLU A 71 8.33 2.34 -1.74
CA GLU A 71 7.11 3.09 -2.08
C GLU A 71 6.29 2.39 -3.15
N GLY A 72 5.03 2.82 -3.28
CA GLY A 72 4.03 2.52 -4.32
C GLY A 72 4.00 3.58 -5.43
N ALA A 73 3.89 3.24 -6.72
CA ALA A 73 3.57 4.22 -7.76
C ALA A 73 2.21 3.89 -8.35
N VAL A 74 1.31 4.88 -8.30
CA VAL A 74 0.05 4.83 -9.03
C VAL A 74 0.34 5.28 -10.46
N VAL A 75 0.33 4.32 -11.38
CA VAL A 75 0.59 4.57 -12.81
C VAL A 75 -0.70 4.51 -13.62
N ALA A 76 -0.87 5.46 -14.54
CA ALA A 76 -1.95 5.42 -15.52
C ALA A 76 -1.47 4.70 -16.79
N ILE A 77 -2.22 3.69 -17.22
CA ILE A 77 -1.95 2.96 -18.47
C ILE A 77 -3.02 3.36 -19.50
N THR A 78 -2.59 3.77 -20.69
CA THR A 78 -3.48 4.16 -21.79
C THR A 78 -3.08 3.47 -23.09
N PRO A 79 -4.02 3.18 -24.00
CA PRO A 79 -3.70 2.67 -25.34
C PRO A 79 -2.70 3.57 -26.08
N ARG A 80 -1.83 2.95 -26.88
CA ARG A 80 -0.83 3.64 -27.69
C ARG A 80 -1.47 3.99 -29.06
N GLY A 81 -1.64 5.27 -29.39
CA GLY A 81 -2.15 5.71 -30.70
C GLY A 81 -3.14 6.89 -30.68
N ASN A 82 -3.74 7.21 -31.84
CA ASN A 82 -4.59 8.38 -32.13
C ASN A 82 -5.95 8.44 -31.38
N GLY A 83 -6.17 7.60 -30.36
CA GLY A 83 -7.44 7.47 -29.65
C GLY A 83 -7.52 8.19 -28.30
N ARG A 84 -6.54 9.05 -27.96
CA ARG A 84 -6.60 9.78 -26.69
C ARG A 84 -7.57 10.95 -26.85
N SER A 85 -8.83 10.72 -26.46
CA SER A 85 -9.81 11.80 -26.38
C SER A 85 -9.34 12.88 -25.41
N GLU A 86 -9.76 14.11 -25.65
CA GLU A 86 -9.47 15.24 -24.77
C GLU A 86 -9.90 14.95 -23.33
N TRP A 87 -11.04 14.26 -23.15
CA TRP A 87 -11.54 13.79 -21.87
C TRP A 87 -10.56 12.90 -21.10
N VAL A 88 -9.87 11.97 -21.77
CA VAL A 88 -8.81 11.16 -21.14
C VAL A 88 -7.64 12.05 -20.73
N GLY A 89 -7.30 13.05 -21.56
CA GLY A 89 -6.32 14.08 -21.20
C GLY A 89 -6.67 14.81 -19.91
N GLN A 90 -7.88 15.36 -19.83
CA GLN A 90 -8.40 16.11 -18.68
C GLN A 90 -8.55 15.25 -17.42
N PHE A 91 -9.07 14.02 -17.55
CA PHE A 91 -9.17 13.07 -16.45
C PHE A 91 -7.79 12.77 -15.84
N LEU A 92 -6.80 12.48 -16.69
CA LEU A 92 -5.44 12.21 -16.21
C LEU A 92 -4.78 13.44 -15.59
N ALA A 93 -5.08 14.65 -16.09
CA ALA A 93 -4.62 15.89 -15.46
C ALA A 93 -5.24 16.07 -14.07
N LYS A 94 -6.55 15.81 -13.93
CA LYS A 94 -7.24 15.83 -12.63
C LYS A 94 -6.66 14.80 -11.67
N CYS A 95 -6.45 13.56 -12.11
CA CYS A 95 -5.81 12.52 -11.30
C CYS A 95 -4.41 12.94 -10.84
N ARG A 96 -3.57 13.50 -11.73
CA ARG A 96 -2.25 14.00 -11.33
C ARG A 96 -2.33 15.12 -10.28
N GLY A 97 -3.30 16.02 -10.39
CA GLY A 97 -3.52 17.05 -9.37
C GLY A 97 -3.99 16.48 -8.02
N SER A 98 -4.86 15.46 -8.05
CA SER A 98 -5.45 14.85 -6.84
C SER A 98 -4.53 13.85 -6.13
N PHE A 99 -3.71 13.11 -6.88
CA PHE A 99 -2.77 12.13 -6.33
C PHE A 99 -1.32 12.65 -6.26
N GLY A 100 -1.03 13.82 -6.84
CA GLY A 100 0.31 14.42 -6.93
C GLY A 100 0.83 15.06 -5.63
N HIS A 101 0.18 14.82 -4.49
CA HIS A 101 0.66 15.24 -3.18
C HIS A 101 0.82 14.01 -2.28
N ALA A 102 2.00 13.39 -2.35
CA ALA A 102 2.49 12.45 -1.33
C ALA A 102 4.04 12.42 -1.32
N ALA A 103 4.67 13.57 -1.54
CA ALA A 103 6.11 13.76 -1.35
C ALA A 103 6.32 15.10 -0.65
N ASN A 104 5.90 15.17 0.62
CA ASN A 104 6.41 16.12 1.59
C ASN A 104 6.24 15.45 2.95
N GLY A 105 7.14 14.52 3.23
CA GLY A 105 7.49 14.15 4.60
C GLY A 105 8.64 15.07 5.00
N GLU A 106 8.32 16.09 5.80
CA GLU A 106 9.26 16.60 6.81
C GLU A 106 9.27 15.65 8.00
#